data_AF-A0A5E8H2V8-F1
#
_entry.id   AF-A0A5E8H2V8-F1
#
_cell.length_a   1.000
_cell.length_b   1.000
_cell.length_c   1.000
_cell.angle_alpha   90.00
_cell.angle_beta   90.00
_cell.angle_gamma   90.00
#
_symmetry.space_group_name_H-M   'P 1'
#
loop_
_entity.id
_entity.type
_entity.pdbx_description
1 polymer ?
#
loop_
_entity_poly.entity_id
_entity_poly.type
_entity_poly.pdbx_seq_one_letter_code
_entity_poly.pdbx_strand_id
1 'polypeptide(L)' 'MTELIGAAALAVGGYWIVQRIKRKMANVEAQISKAAAKADPAGRGEKLVLDPVSGKYRPQS' A
#
# COMPACT_ATOMS: atom_id res chain seq x y z
N MET A 1 -18.69 2.46 -37.57
CA MET A 1 -18.82 3.53 -36.54
C MET A 1 -19.31 2.99 -35.18
N THR A 2 -20.28 2.07 -35.14
CA THR A 2 -20.78 1.43 -33.91
C THR A 2 -19.71 0.63 -33.14
N GLU A 3 -18.80 -0.04 -33.83
CA GLU A 3 -17.69 -0.79 -33.20
C GLU A 3 -16.72 0.11 -32.41
N LEU A 4 -16.45 1.32 -32.92
CA LEU A 4 -15.60 2.31 -32.23
C LEU A 4 -16.24 2.83 -30.94
N ILE A 5 -17.57 3.01 -30.94
CA ILE A 5 -18.31 3.46 -29.75
C ILE A 5 -18.34 2.36 -28.69
N GLY A 6 -18.52 1.09 -29.10
CA GLY A 6 -18.47 -0.06 -28.20
C GLY A 6 -17.09 -0.21 -27.53
N ALA A 7 -16.01 -0.09 -28.29
CA ALA A 7 -14.65 -0.15 -27.77
C ALA A 7 -14.34 1.01 -26.81
N ALA A 8 -14.75 2.23 -27.14
CA ALA A 8 -14.55 3.40 -26.29
C ALA A 8 -15.32 3.29 -24.95
N ALA A 9 -16.57 2.81 -24.98
CA ALA A 9 -17.36 2.60 -23.77
C ALA A 9 -16.73 1.55 -22.82
N LEU A 10 -16.17 0.48 -23.37
CA LEU A 10 -15.47 -0.56 -22.60
C LEU A 10 -14.18 -0.02 -21.95
N ALA A 11 -13.41 0.79 -22.69
CA ALA A 11 -12.21 1.42 -22.16
C ALA A 11 -12.53 2.41 -21.03
N VAL A 12 -13.56 3.24 -21.20
CA VAL A 12 -14.01 4.19 -20.17
C VAL A 12 -14.57 3.46 -18.94
N GLY A 13 -15.37 2.41 -19.15
CA GLY A 13 -15.91 1.58 -18.08
C GLY A 13 -14.80 0.87 -17.29
N GLY A 14 -13.84 0.26 -17.99
CA GLY A 14 -12.68 -0.39 -17.39
C GLY A 14 -11.80 0.59 -16.61
N TYR A 15 -11.52 1.77 -17.17
CA TYR A 15 -10.76 2.83 -16.50
C TYR A 15 -11.46 3.29 -15.21
N TRP A 16 -12.77 3.51 -15.23
CA TRP A 16 -13.54 3.94 -14.07
C TRP A 16 -13.49 2.91 -12.92
N ILE A 17 -13.63 1.62 -13.24
CA ILE A 17 -13.54 0.52 -12.26
C ILE A 17 -12.14 0.50 -11.62
N VAL A 18 -11.08 0.53 -12.44
CA VAL A 18 -9.69 0.52 -11.95
C VAL A 18 -9.43 1.73 -11.07
N GLN A 19 -9.88 2.92 -11.46
CA GLN A 19 -9.71 4.14 -10.67
C GLN A 19 -10.42 4.04 -9.31
N ARG A 20 -11.60 3.43 -9.27
CA ARG A 20 -12.34 3.25 -8.01
C ARG A 20 -11.69 2.21 -7.09
N ILE A 21 -11.13 1.15 -7.64
CA ILE A 21 -10.34 0.16 -6.88
C ILE A 21 -9.10 0.82 -6.29
N LYS A 22 -8.34 1.59 -7.08
CA LYS A 22 -7.16 2.33 -6.61
C LYS A 22 -7.49 3.25 -5.43
N ARG A 23 -8.60 3.99 -5.50
CA ARG A 23 -9.08 4.83 -4.39
C ARG A 23 -9.40 4.03 -3.13
N LYS A 24 -10.03 2.86 -3.26
CA LYS A 24 -10.30 1.98 -2.11
C LYS A 24 -9.01 1.43 -1.50
N MET A 25 -8.05 1.00 -2.32
CA MET A 25 -6.75 0.52 -1.85
C MET A 25 -6.01 1.58 -1.04
N ALA A 26 -5.97 2.83 -1.52
CA ALA A 26 -5.35 3.94 -0.78
C ALA A 26 -6.02 4.17 0.59
N ASN A 27 -7.35 4.07 0.65
CA ASN A 27 -8.08 4.18 1.92
C ASN A 27 -7.78 3.02 2.88
N VAL A 28 -7.67 1.79 2.35
CA VAL A 28 -7.32 0.60 3.15
C VAL A 28 -5.90 0.73 3.69
N GLU A 29 -4.94 1.10 2.85
CA GLU A 29 -3.55 1.32 3.25
C GLU A 29 -3.44 2.40 4.33
N ALA A 30 -4.18 3.51 4.19
CA ALA A 30 -4.24 4.55 5.21
C ALA A 30 -4.84 4.05 6.54
N GLN A 31 -5.85 3.16 6.48
CA GLN A 31 -6.43 2.56 7.69
C GLN A 31 -5.47 1.57 8.36
N ILE A 32 -4.80 0.72 7.59
CA ILE A 32 -3.80 -0.23 8.10
C ILE A 32 -2.62 0.53 8.70
N SER A 33 -2.13 1.57 8.03
CA SER A 33 -1.05 2.42 8.54
C SER A 33 -1.44 3.09 9.85
N LYS A 34 -2.66 3.65 9.95
CA LYS A 34 -3.18 4.21 11.21
C LYS A 34 -3.36 3.16 12.29
N ALA A 35 -3.83 1.96 11.95
CA ALA A 35 -4.00 0.86 12.90
C ALA A 35 -2.65 0.37 13.42
N ALA A 36 -1.65 0.22 12.54
CA ALA A 36 -0.28 -0.14 12.92
C ALA A 36 0.36 0.93 13.81
N ALA A 37 0.19 2.22 13.47
CA ALA A 37 0.67 3.32 14.30
C ALA A 37 -0.02 3.38 15.68
N LYS A 38 -1.28 2.96 15.78
CA LYS A 38 -2.01 2.87 17.06
C LYS A 38 -1.63 1.63 17.87
N ALA A 39 -1.40 0.50 17.19
CA ALA A 39 -1.04 -0.77 17.84
C ALA A 39 0.38 -0.73 18.40
N ASP A 40 1.26 0.07 17.82
CA ASP A 40 2.62 0.25 18.30
C ASP A 40 2.99 1.74 18.40
N PRO A 41 2.54 2.44 19.46
CA PRO A 41 2.86 3.85 19.69
C PRO A 41 4.34 4.08 20.02
N ALA A 42 5.11 3.01 20.28
CA ALA A 42 6.55 3.05 20.53
C ALA A 42 7.40 2.92 19.25
N GLY A 43 6.76 2.69 18.09
CA GLY A 43 7.39 2.85 16.79
C GLY A 43 7.86 1.53 16.18
N ARG A 44 7.01 1.00 15.29
CA ARG A 44 7.42 0.25 14.10
C ARG A 44 8.36 -0.93 14.37
N GLY A 45 8.13 -1.71 15.43
CA GLY A 45 8.98 -2.85 15.78
C GLY A 45 10.43 -2.46 16.09
N GLU A 46 11.10 -3.29 16.88
CA GLU A 46 12.48 -3.03 17.32
C GLU A 46 13.39 -2.81 16.09
N LYS A 47 13.94 -1.60 15.95
CA LYS A 47 14.73 -1.25 14.76
C LYS A 47 16.03 -2.04 14.79
N LEU A 48 16.17 -3.00 13.89
CA LEU A 48 17.37 -3.84 13.85
C LEU A 48 18.52 -3.12 13.15
N VAL A 49 19.69 -3.07 13.80
CA VAL A 49 20.94 -2.52 13.27
C VAL A 49 21.93 -3.65 13.03
N LEU A 50 22.64 -3.60 11.91
CA LEU A 50 23.67 -4.57 11.57
C LEU A 50 24.87 -4.41 12.51
N ASP A 51 25.20 -5.45 13.28
CA ASP A 51 26.39 -5.49 14.13
C ASP A 51 27.63 -5.80 13.25
N PRO A 52 28.59 -4.87 13.12
CA PRO A 52 29.77 -5.07 12.28
C PRO A 52 30.73 -6.15 12.80
N VAL A 53 30.60 -6.55 14.07
CA VAL A 53 31.47 -7.57 14.69
C VAL A 53 30.90 -8.97 14.50
N SER A 54 29.60 -9.14 14.71
CA SER A 54 28.97 -10.46 14.58
C SER A 54 28.32 -10.73 13.22
N GLY A 55 28.16 -9.71 12.37
CA GLY A 55 27.46 -9.78 11.09
C GLY A 55 25.95 -10.02 11.22
N LYS A 56 25.41 -10.05 12.45
CA LYS A 56 24.00 -10.29 12.75
C LYS A 56 23.28 -8.97 13.00
N TYR A 57 22.00 -8.94 12.67
CA TYR A 57 21.12 -7.83 13.01
C TYR A 57 20.71 -7.91 14.48
N ARG A 58 20.88 -6.83 15.24
CA ARG A 58 20.49 -6.73 16.66
C ARG A 58 19.55 -5.55 16.86
N PRO A 59 18.63 -5.62 17.84
CA PRO A 59 17.77 -4.48 18.15
C PRO A 59 18.58 -3.26 18.58
N GLN A 60 18.16 -2.10 18.08
CA GLN A 60 18.64 -0.79 18.50
C GLN A 60 17.98 -0.47 19.84
N SER A 61 18.66 -0.83 20.92
CA SER A 61 18.31 -0.37 22.28
C SER A 61 18.43 1.15 22.41
#